data_AF-A0A924PTL5-F1
#
_entry.id   AF-A0A924PTL5-F1
#
_cell.length_a   1.000
_cell.length_b   1.000
_cell.length_c   1.000
_cell.angle_alpha   90.00
_cell.angle_beta   90.00
_cell.angle_gamma   90.00
#
_symmetry.space_group_name_H-M   'P 1'
#
loop_
_entity.id
_entity.type
_entity.pdbx_description
1 polymer ?
#
loop_
_entity_poly.entity_id
_entity_poly.type
_entity_poly.pdbx_seq_one_letter_code
_entity_poly.pdbx_strand_id
1 'polypeptide(L)'
;MMEIAAPTSHLSLPFFDAAHRELGARLAAWAPRQNVDESDDRRACRQWVRLLGDHGWLRYCVPAAFGGALEKLDSRALVVLRETLAFHSPLADFAFAMQGLGSGAITLAGTPEQQAGYLGAVARGDKIAAFA
;
A
#
# COMPACT_ATOMS: atom_id res chain seq x y z
N MET A 1 -0.41 -3.35 -29.01
CA MET A 1 0.55 -3.88 -28.02
C MET A 1 -0.31 -4.42 -26.89
N MET A 2 -0.19 -5.70 -26.52
CA MET A 2 -0.99 -6.26 -25.41
C MET A 2 -0.51 -5.60 -24.13
N GLU A 3 -1.36 -4.84 -23.43
CA GLU A 3 -1.02 -4.28 -22.12
C GLU A 3 -0.73 -5.44 -21.16
N ILE A 4 0.51 -5.53 -20.71
CA ILE A 4 0.92 -6.51 -19.71
C ILE A 4 0.41 -6.02 -18.35
N ALA A 5 -0.50 -6.77 -17.75
CA ALA A 5 -1.05 -6.50 -16.42
C ALA A 5 -0.57 -7.53 -15.41
N ALA A 6 -0.56 -7.17 -14.13
CA ALA A 6 -0.22 -8.09 -13.05
C ALA A 6 -1.16 -9.31 -13.06
N PRO A 7 -0.63 -10.55 -13.01
CA PRO A 7 -1.46 -11.75 -13.04
C PRO A 7 -2.24 -11.91 -11.73
N THR A 8 -3.54 -12.15 -11.81
CA THR A 8 -4.40 -12.34 -10.62
C THR A 8 -4.97 -13.75 -10.48
N SER A 9 -4.69 -14.65 -11.44
CA SER A 9 -5.26 -16.01 -11.45
C SER A 9 -4.90 -16.82 -10.21
N HIS A 10 -3.69 -16.62 -9.65
CA HIS A 10 -3.25 -17.29 -8.43
C HIS A 10 -4.10 -16.92 -7.19
N LEU A 11 -4.86 -15.81 -7.23
CA LEU A 11 -5.78 -15.42 -6.15
C LEU A 11 -7.04 -16.32 -6.09
N SER A 12 -7.18 -17.29 -7.00
CA SER A 12 -8.19 -18.36 -6.89
C SER A 12 -7.79 -19.50 -5.96
N LEU A 13 -6.54 -19.53 -5.48
CA LEU A 13 -6.09 -20.52 -4.50
C LEU A 13 -6.89 -20.39 -3.19
N PRO A 14 -7.06 -21.48 -2.43
CA PRO A 14 -7.92 -21.50 -1.23
C PRO A 14 -7.40 -20.64 -0.06
N PHE A 15 -6.23 -20.02 -0.19
CA PHE A 15 -5.67 -19.09 0.80
C PHE A 15 -6.29 -17.68 0.74
N PHE A 16 -6.89 -17.32 -0.40
CA PHE A 16 -7.45 -16.00 -0.66
C PHE A 16 -8.98 -16.03 -0.74
N ASP A 17 -9.61 -15.07 -0.09
CA ASP A 17 -11.07 -14.87 -0.15
C ASP A 17 -11.48 -13.88 -1.26
N ALA A 18 -12.78 -13.56 -1.31
CA ALA A 18 -13.34 -12.65 -2.30
C ALA A 18 -12.76 -11.23 -2.20
N ALA A 19 -12.48 -10.74 -0.99
CA ALA A 19 -11.94 -9.40 -0.79
C ALA A 19 -10.51 -9.29 -1.34
N HIS A 20 -9.69 -10.34 -1.19
CA HIS A 20 -8.35 -10.39 -1.77
C HIS A 20 -8.37 -10.40 -3.31
N ARG A 21 -9.29 -11.16 -3.91
CA ARG A 21 -9.48 -11.18 -5.36
C ARG A 21 -9.92 -9.82 -5.90
N GLU A 22 -10.88 -9.18 -5.24
CA GLU A 22 -11.33 -7.84 -5.61
C GLU A 22 -10.20 -6.81 -5.47
N LEU A 23 -9.44 -6.88 -4.38
CA LEU A 23 -8.29 -6.01 -4.13
C LEU A 23 -7.24 -6.11 -5.24
N GLY A 24 -6.83 -7.33 -5.59
CA GLY A 24 -5.87 -7.58 -6.65
C GLY A 24 -6.38 -7.10 -8.01
N ALA A 25 -7.64 -7.40 -8.36
CA ALA A 25 -8.22 -6.94 -9.62
C ALA A 25 -8.30 -5.40 -9.72
N ARG A 26 -8.72 -4.73 -8.64
CA ARG A 26 -8.79 -3.27 -8.58
C ARG A 26 -7.40 -2.65 -8.76
N LEU A 27 -6.39 -3.14 -8.05
CA LEU A 27 -5.05 -2.58 -8.12
C LEU A 27 -4.38 -2.88 -9.47
N ALA A 28 -4.56 -4.09 -10.03
CA ALA A 28 -4.03 -4.47 -11.34
C ALA A 28 -4.63 -3.61 -12.47
N ALA A 29 -5.88 -3.17 -12.34
CA ALA A 29 -6.49 -2.21 -13.26
C ALA A 29 -5.99 -0.77 -13.01
N TRP A 30 -5.70 -0.39 -11.78
CA TRP A 30 -5.30 0.97 -11.41
C TRP A 30 -3.84 1.28 -11.73
N ALA A 31 -2.91 0.38 -11.42
CA ALA A 31 -1.47 0.63 -11.48
C ALA A 31 -0.98 1.03 -12.89
N PRO A 32 -1.35 0.35 -13.99
CA PRO A 32 -0.88 0.71 -15.34
C PRO A 32 -1.31 2.10 -15.81
N ARG A 33 -2.31 2.72 -15.18
CA ARG A 33 -2.80 4.07 -15.52
C ARG A 33 -1.98 5.18 -14.89
N GLN A 34 -1.04 4.84 -14.00
CA GLN A 34 -0.20 5.81 -13.32
C GLN A 34 1.03 6.13 -14.18
N ASN A 35 1.41 7.41 -14.18
CA ASN A 35 2.60 7.88 -14.89
C ASN A 35 3.46 8.69 -13.91
N VAL A 36 4.40 8.01 -13.25
CA VAL A 36 5.37 8.63 -12.35
C VAL A 36 6.73 8.56 -13.03
N ASP A 37 7.41 9.71 -13.14
CA ASP A 37 8.78 9.77 -13.61
C ASP A 37 9.72 9.31 -12.48
N GLU A 38 10.40 8.19 -12.70
CA GLU A 38 11.29 7.54 -11.73
C GLU A 38 12.77 7.84 -11.94
N SER A 39 13.11 8.82 -12.79
CA SER A 39 14.50 9.25 -12.99
C SER A 39 15.13 9.94 -11.77
N ASP A 40 14.31 10.49 -10.87
CA ASP A 40 14.69 10.97 -9.54
C ASP A 40 13.92 10.16 -8.49
N ASP A 41 14.61 9.24 -7.83
CA ASP A 41 14.04 8.32 -6.85
C ASP A 41 13.36 9.03 -5.67
N ARG A 42 13.94 10.12 -5.17
CA ARG A 42 13.41 10.89 -4.03
C ARG A 42 12.14 11.62 -4.41
N ARG A 43 12.09 12.21 -5.60
CA ARG A 43 10.88 12.87 -6.12
C ARG A 43 9.79 11.83 -6.39
N ALA A 44 10.15 10.73 -7.06
CA ALA A 44 9.24 9.64 -7.37
C ALA A 44 8.63 9.01 -6.12
N CYS A 45 9.43 8.71 -5.09
CA CYS A 45 8.92 8.16 -3.82
C CYS A 45 7.88 9.08 -3.16
N ARG A 46 8.13 10.39 -3.12
CA ARG A 46 7.14 11.35 -2.57
C ARG A 46 5.86 11.36 -3.39
N GLN A 47 5.96 11.32 -4.71
CA GLN A 47 4.82 11.27 -5.60
C GLN A 47 4.03 9.96 -5.43
N TRP A 48 4.71 8.81 -5.35
CA TRP A 48 4.09 7.52 -5.11
C TRP A 48 3.37 7.46 -3.77
N VAL A 49 4.00 7.90 -2.66
CA VAL A 49 3.31 7.94 -1.35
C VAL A 49 2.04 8.79 -1.42
N ARG A 50 2.11 9.97 -2.06
CA ARG A 50 0.94 10.84 -2.18
C ARG A 50 -0.16 10.19 -3.01
N LEU A 51 0.18 9.66 -4.17
CA LEU A 51 -0.75 9.01 -5.09
C LEU A 51 -1.40 7.76 -4.48
N LEU A 52 -0.61 6.92 -3.80
CA LEU A 52 -1.10 5.75 -3.08
C LEU A 52 -2.03 6.14 -1.93
N GLY A 53 -1.72 7.23 -1.23
CA GLY A 53 -2.56 7.79 -0.18
C GLY A 53 -3.89 8.34 -0.70
N ASP A 54 -3.86 9.12 -1.79
CA ASP A 54 -5.05 9.71 -2.43
C ASP A 54 -6.05 8.66 -2.93
N HIS A 55 -5.53 7.55 -3.44
CA HIS A 55 -6.36 6.43 -3.90
C HIS A 55 -6.66 5.41 -2.80
N GLY A 56 -6.25 5.67 -1.56
CA GLY A 56 -6.57 4.88 -0.38
C GLY A 56 -5.81 3.56 -0.26
N TRP A 57 -4.78 3.32 -1.07
CA TRP A 57 -3.98 2.09 -1.00
C TRP A 57 -3.18 2.01 0.30
N LEU A 58 -2.67 3.15 0.80
CA LEU A 58 -1.93 3.19 2.07
C LEU A 58 -2.81 2.90 3.31
N ARG A 59 -4.14 2.88 3.16
CA ARG A 59 -5.05 2.49 4.24
C ARG A 59 -4.91 1.03 4.64
N TYR A 60 -4.31 0.18 3.80
CA TYR A 60 -4.00 -1.21 4.16
C TYR A 60 -2.77 -1.33 5.08
N CYS A 61 -1.99 -0.24 5.25
CA CYS A 61 -0.82 -0.22 6.13
C CYS A 61 -1.16 0.14 7.59
N VAL A 62 -2.40 0.53 7.89
CA VAL A 62 -2.83 0.90 9.25
C VAL A 62 -4.19 0.27 9.62
N PRO A 63 -4.51 0.08 10.91
CA PRO A 63 -5.84 -0.37 11.35
C PRO A 63 -6.97 0.64 11.12
N ALA A 64 -8.20 0.15 10.97
CA ALA A 64 -9.39 0.98 10.70
C ALA A 64 -9.64 2.07 11.76
N ALA A 65 -9.32 1.78 13.03
CA ALA A 65 -9.41 2.75 14.13
C ALA A 65 -8.62 4.05 13.87
N PHE A 66 -7.64 4.01 12.96
CA PHE A 66 -6.78 5.13 12.60
C PHE A 66 -6.88 5.51 11.11
N GLY A 67 -8.00 5.20 10.46
CA GLY A 67 -8.22 5.51 9.03
C GLY A 67 -7.86 4.39 8.06
N GLY A 68 -7.54 3.21 8.57
CA GLY A 68 -7.26 2.01 7.77
C GLY A 68 -8.45 1.46 7.00
N ALA A 69 -8.16 0.52 6.10
CA ALA A 69 -9.17 -0.16 5.27
C ALA A 69 -9.80 -1.37 5.99
N LEU A 70 -9.08 -1.98 6.93
CA LEU A 70 -9.46 -3.21 7.63
C LEU A 70 -9.30 -3.03 9.14
N GLU A 71 -10.08 -3.77 9.94
CA GLU A 71 -10.03 -3.69 11.42
C GLU A 71 -8.60 -3.88 11.95
N LYS A 72 -7.89 -4.87 11.39
CA LYS A 72 -6.48 -5.17 11.65
C LYS A 72 -5.75 -5.31 10.31
N LEU A 73 -4.43 -5.25 10.35
CA LEU A 73 -3.60 -5.56 9.19
C LEU A 73 -3.85 -7.00 8.75
N ASP A 74 -4.07 -7.21 7.45
CA ASP A 74 -4.14 -8.54 6.84
C ASP A 74 -2.90 -8.75 5.97
N SER A 75 -2.08 -9.75 6.34
CA SER A 75 -0.85 -10.07 5.63
C SER A 75 -1.07 -10.45 4.16
N ARG A 76 -2.18 -11.12 3.84
CA ARG A 76 -2.51 -11.51 2.46
C ARG A 76 -2.88 -10.28 1.64
N ALA A 77 -3.63 -9.34 2.20
CA ALA A 77 -3.93 -8.08 1.53
C ALA A 77 -2.64 -7.27 1.25
N LEU A 78 -1.73 -7.19 2.23
CA LEU A 78 -0.43 -6.54 2.07
C LEU A 78 0.42 -7.21 0.99
N VAL A 79 0.46 -8.55 0.95
CA VAL A 79 1.19 -9.30 -0.09
C VAL A 79 0.59 -9.04 -1.47
N VAL A 80 -0.73 -9.08 -1.63
CA VAL A 80 -1.41 -8.80 -2.91
C VAL A 80 -1.07 -7.39 -3.42
N LEU A 81 -1.10 -6.39 -2.54
CA LEU A 81 -0.76 -5.02 -2.88
C LEU A 81 0.70 -4.90 -3.32
N ARG A 82 1.63 -5.45 -2.54
CA ARG A 82 3.06 -5.40 -2.84
C ARG A 82 3.42 -6.13 -4.13
N GLU A 83 2.91 -7.33 -4.34
CA GLU A 83 3.12 -8.10 -5.56
C GLU A 83 2.65 -7.32 -6.81
N THR A 84 1.44 -6.78 -6.75
CA THR A 84 0.84 -6.03 -7.87
C THR A 84 1.59 -4.73 -8.14
N LEU A 85 1.98 -3.98 -7.09
CA LEU A 85 2.77 -2.77 -7.23
C LEU A 85 4.16 -3.08 -7.80
N ALA A 86 4.85 -4.09 -7.28
CA ALA A 86 6.19 -4.47 -7.72
C ALA A 86 6.22 -4.93 -9.18
N PHE A 87 5.14 -5.57 -9.64
CA PHE A 87 4.99 -5.91 -11.06
C PHE A 87 4.94 -4.66 -11.95
N HIS A 88 4.32 -3.58 -11.48
CA HIS A 88 4.19 -2.33 -12.21
C HIS A 88 5.43 -1.42 -12.07
N SER A 89 5.86 -1.17 -10.84
CA SER A 89 7.03 -0.36 -10.51
C SER A 89 7.64 -0.82 -9.16
N PRO A 90 8.96 -1.09 -9.12
CA PRO A 90 9.65 -1.37 -7.87
C PRO A 90 9.66 -0.17 -6.91
N LEU A 91 9.64 1.07 -7.41
CA LEU A 91 9.55 2.26 -6.54
C LEU A 91 8.15 2.44 -5.95
N ALA A 92 7.10 2.05 -6.68
CA ALA A 92 5.73 2.04 -6.15
C ALA A 92 5.59 1.03 -5.00
N ASP A 93 6.13 -0.19 -5.16
CA ASP A 93 6.19 -1.17 -4.06
C ASP A 93 7.02 -0.66 -2.89
N PHE A 94 8.20 -0.11 -3.14
CA PHE A 94 9.06 0.44 -2.09
C PHE A 94 8.32 1.52 -1.28
N ALA A 95 7.70 2.48 -1.96
CA ALA A 95 6.93 3.55 -1.33
C ALA A 95 5.79 3.00 -0.46
N PHE A 96 5.04 2.01 -0.95
CA PHE A 96 4.00 1.34 -0.17
C PHE A 96 4.56 0.58 1.04
N ALA A 97 5.58 -0.25 0.81
CA ALA A 97 6.17 -1.12 1.82
C ALA A 97 6.74 -0.32 3.00
N MET A 98 7.39 0.81 2.71
CA MET A 98 7.95 1.67 3.75
C MET A 98 6.89 2.33 4.63
N GLN A 99 5.69 2.61 4.10
CA GLN A 99 4.59 3.12 4.91
C GLN A 99 4.17 2.09 5.97
N GLY A 100 4.03 0.81 5.57
CA GLY A 100 3.72 -0.27 6.50
C GLY A 100 4.85 -0.55 7.50
N LEU A 101 6.08 -0.71 7.01
CA LEU A 101 7.25 -1.01 7.85
C LEU A 101 7.55 0.12 8.84
N GLY A 102 7.61 1.36 8.35
CA GLY A 102 7.98 2.52 9.15
C GLY A 102 6.91 2.91 10.18
N SER A 103 5.63 2.62 9.95
CA SER A 103 4.58 2.84 10.95
C SER A 103 4.25 1.61 11.80
N GLY A 104 4.79 0.44 11.46
CA GLY A 104 4.43 -0.83 12.09
C GLY A 104 4.66 -0.86 13.59
N ALA A 105 5.77 -0.28 14.07
CA ALA A 105 6.05 -0.19 15.51
C ALA A 105 5.02 0.69 16.25
N ILE A 106 4.57 1.78 15.64
CA ILE A 106 3.52 2.65 16.21
C ILE A 106 2.19 1.91 16.25
N THR A 107 1.85 1.17 15.20
CA THR A 107 0.65 0.32 15.16
C THR A 107 0.63 -0.71 16.30
N LEU A 108 1.76 -1.39 16.55
CA LEU A 108 1.83 -2.50 17.50
C LEU A 108 2.04 -2.06 18.96
N ALA A 109 2.81 -0.99 19.20
CA ALA A 109 3.29 -0.63 20.53
C ALA A 109 3.16 0.86 20.87
N GLY A 110 2.59 1.67 19.97
CA GLY A 110 2.39 3.09 20.23
C GLY A 110 1.34 3.36 21.31
N THR A 111 1.54 4.43 22.09
CA THR A 111 0.48 4.95 22.96
C THR A 111 -0.71 5.46 22.13
N PRO A 112 -1.91 5.63 22.71
CA PRO A 112 -3.05 6.20 21.99
C PRO A 112 -2.73 7.54 21.31
N GLU A 113 -1.93 8.39 21.95
CA GLU A 113 -1.51 9.69 21.42
C GLU A 113 -0.56 9.53 20.22
N GLN A 114 0.38 8.58 20.29
CA GLN A 114 1.26 8.27 19.17
C GLN A 114 0.47 7.70 17.99
N GLN A 115 -0.43 6.76 18.24
CA GLN A 115 -1.26 6.17 17.19
C GLN A 115 -2.12 7.23 16.49
N ALA A 116 -2.83 8.06 17.27
CA ALA A 116 -3.66 9.15 16.75
C ALA A 116 -2.85 10.21 16.00
N GLY A 117 -1.64 10.54 16.48
CA GLY A 117 -0.77 11.56 15.88
C GLY A 117 -0.12 11.17 14.55
N TYR A 118 0.09 9.87 14.31
CA TYR A 118 0.86 9.40 13.14
C TYR A 118 0.05 8.58 12.13
N LEU A 119 -0.74 7.60 12.58
CA LEU A 119 -1.25 6.55 11.69
C LEU A 119 -2.23 7.08 10.64
N GLY A 120 -3.11 8.01 11.02
CA GLY A 120 -4.02 8.65 10.07
C GLY A 120 -3.30 9.43 8.96
N ALA A 121 -2.18 10.07 9.29
CA ALA A 121 -1.38 10.80 8.31
C ALA A 121 -0.58 9.86 7.39
N VAL A 122 -0.13 8.71 7.90
CA VAL A 122 0.49 7.64 7.09
C VAL A 122 -0.52 7.08 6.09
N ALA A 123 -1.76 6.80 6.53
CA ALA A 123 -2.82 6.25 5.69
C ALA A 123 -3.23 7.15 4.51
N ARG A 124 -3.11 8.48 4.68
CA ARG A 124 -3.39 9.49 3.64
C ARG A 124 -2.17 9.84 2.78
N GLY A 125 -0.99 9.35 3.14
CA GLY A 125 0.26 9.72 2.48
C GLY A 125 0.75 11.13 2.81
N ASP A 126 0.30 11.71 3.92
CA ASP A 126 0.73 13.04 4.41
C ASP A 126 2.07 12.97 5.15
N LYS A 127 2.43 11.79 5.67
CA LYS A 127 3.71 11.50 6.32
C LYS A 127 4.34 10.28 5.66
N ILE A 128 5.60 10.43 5.25
CA ILE A 128 6.43 9.31 4.80
C ILE A 128 7.07 8.68 6.04
N ALA A 129 6.79 7.41 6.27
CA ALA A 129 7.33 6.66 7.40
C ALA A 129 8.72 6.07 7.07
N ALA A 130 9.52 5.81 8.10
CA ALA A 130 10.84 5.20 7.97
C ALA A 130 11.10 4.26 9.17
N PHE A 131 12.02 3.31 8.98
CA PHE A 131 12.51 2.40 10.02
C PHE A 131 14.04 2.44 10.00
N ALA A 132 14.67 2.74 11.14
CA ALA A 132 16.10 3.00 11.27
C ALA A 132 16.75 2.05 12.28
#